data_AF-A0A956A9F4-F1
#
_entry.id   AF-A0A956A9F4-F1
#
_cell.length_a   1.000
_cell.length_b   1.000
_cell.length_c   1.000
_cell.angle_alpha   90.00
_cell.angle_beta   90.00
_cell.angle_gamma   90.00
#
_symmetry.space_group_name_H-M   'P 1'
#
loop_
_entity.id
_entity.type
_entity.pdbx_description
1 polymer ?
#
loop_
_entity_poly.entity_id
_entity_poly.type
_entity_poly.pdbx_seq_one_letter_code
_entity_poly.pdbx_strand_id
1 'polypeptide(L)'
;DDLAALLAAGHAHATVAIHLDEDRRTILGYVMDASDATAPVSEADALAAASGALDYPNPARIAPEVASLLLFSARGGDFGGVAVVGAFTGSVFLAFDIVWTGNGQVTYPAAWRSAEELGGGCAPGTLELGDVRRVPLDLGVGFFEEHVPVVLATVFSTALASAVTAGGMRVDETVVIQVPRYPTSGDTSAHQWVVVLSLSPAPE
;
A
#
# COMPACT_ATOMS: atom_id res chain seq x y z
N ASP A 1 -16.61 0.28 14.51
CA ASP A 1 -15.38 0.24 13.71
C ASP A 1 -14.59 1.53 13.84
N ASP A 2 -13.42 1.43 14.45
CA ASP A 2 -12.46 2.53 14.56
C ASP A 2 -12.07 3.09 13.19
N LEU A 3 -12.04 2.23 12.15
CA LEU A 3 -11.77 2.61 10.77
C LEU A 3 -12.81 3.61 10.24
N ALA A 4 -14.10 3.28 10.36
CA ALA A 4 -15.18 4.16 9.91
C ALA A 4 -15.22 5.46 10.72
N ALA A 5 -14.96 5.39 12.03
CA ALA A 5 -14.89 6.57 12.89
C ALA A 5 -13.75 7.51 12.50
N LEU A 6 -12.57 6.96 12.17
CA LEU A 6 -11.41 7.74 11.74
C LEU A 6 -11.64 8.36 10.35
N LEU A 7 -12.23 7.61 9.41
CA LEU A 7 -12.58 8.15 8.09
C LEU A 7 -13.68 9.22 8.19
N ALA A 8 -14.63 9.08 9.11
CA ALA A 8 -15.68 10.07 9.37
C ALA A 8 -15.20 11.30 10.17
N ALA A 9 -13.95 11.35 10.63
CA ALA A 9 -13.42 12.46 11.43
C ALA A 9 -13.24 13.76 10.63
N GLY A 10 -13.48 13.74 9.32
CA GLY A 10 -13.45 14.94 8.46
C GLY A 10 -12.05 15.31 7.97
N HIS A 11 -11.16 14.33 7.86
CA HIS A 11 -9.80 14.57 7.37
C HIS A 11 -9.77 14.92 5.89
N ALA A 12 -8.83 15.79 5.50
CA ALA A 12 -8.64 16.17 4.11
C ALA A 12 -8.10 15.00 3.25
N HIS A 13 -7.26 14.16 3.84
CA HIS A 13 -6.67 12.99 3.20
C HIS A 13 -6.55 11.82 4.17
N ALA A 14 -6.72 10.61 3.67
CA ALA A 14 -6.40 9.39 4.40
C ALA A 14 -5.69 8.39 3.48
N THR A 15 -4.76 7.63 4.03
CA THR A 15 -4.08 6.53 3.35
C THR A 15 -4.32 5.24 4.12
N VAL A 16 -4.66 4.16 3.41
CA VAL A 16 -4.85 2.84 4.00
C VAL A 16 -3.99 1.85 3.21
N ALA A 17 -3.13 1.08 3.89
CA ALA A 17 -2.46 -0.08 3.29
C ALA A 17 -3.00 -1.36 3.87
N ILE A 18 -3.16 -2.37 3.03
CA ILE A 18 -3.65 -3.69 3.39
C ILE A 18 -2.65 -4.70 2.87
N HIS A 19 -2.14 -5.52 3.79
CA HIS A 19 -1.25 -6.63 3.48
C HIS A 19 -2.07 -7.92 3.40
N LEU A 20 -1.92 -8.68 2.33
CA LEU A 20 -2.64 -9.93 2.14
C LEU A 20 -1.81 -11.02 1.48
N ASP A 21 -2.26 -12.23 1.71
CA ASP A 21 -1.81 -13.46 1.07
C ASP A 21 -2.89 -13.91 0.10
N GLU A 22 -2.60 -13.83 -1.20
CA GLU A 22 -3.59 -14.15 -2.22
C GLU A 22 -3.86 -15.66 -2.33
N ASP A 23 -2.83 -16.51 -2.23
CA ASP A 23 -2.99 -17.97 -2.30
C ASP A 23 -4.00 -18.45 -1.25
N ARG A 24 -3.93 -17.84 -0.06
CA ARG A 24 -4.83 -18.12 1.05
C ARG A 24 -6.10 -17.28 1.02
N ARG A 25 -6.15 -16.24 0.18
CA ARG A 25 -7.18 -15.20 0.14
C ARG A 25 -7.44 -14.58 1.52
N THR A 26 -6.37 -14.36 2.27
CA THR A 26 -6.44 -13.87 3.65
C THR A 26 -5.75 -12.52 3.78
N ILE A 27 -6.43 -11.57 4.40
CA ILE A 27 -5.80 -10.34 4.88
C ILE A 27 -4.92 -10.68 6.08
N LEU A 28 -3.67 -10.22 6.06
CA LEU A 28 -2.68 -10.43 7.11
C LEU A 28 -2.67 -9.27 8.10
N GLY A 29 -2.98 -8.06 7.65
CA GLY A 29 -3.11 -6.88 8.49
C GLY A 29 -3.38 -5.63 7.67
N TYR A 30 -3.59 -4.51 8.36
CA TYR A 30 -3.68 -3.20 7.72
C TYR A 30 -3.00 -2.09 8.53
N VAL A 31 -2.64 -0.99 7.87
CA VAL A 31 -2.23 0.25 8.50
C VAL A 31 -3.00 1.39 7.88
N MET A 32 -3.20 2.46 8.64
CA MET A 32 -3.88 3.65 8.16
C MET A 32 -3.30 4.90 8.81
N ASP A 33 -3.35 5.99 8.05
CA ASP A 33 -2.92 7.31 8.47
C ASP A 33 -3.84 8.34 7.83
N ALA A 34 -4.08 9.44 8.53
CA ALA A 34 -4.95 10.51 8.05
C ALA A 34 -4.36 11.87 8.40
N SER A 35 -4.65 12.86 7.55
CA SER A 35 -4.06 14.18 7.64
C SER A 35 -4.99 15.26 7.13
N ASP A 36 -4.88 16.42 7.75
CA ASP A 36 -5.56 17.66 7.33
C ASP A 36 -4.64 18.55 6.48
N ALA A 37 -3.45 18.06 6.11
CA ALA A 37 -2.53 18.79 5.27
C ALA A 37 -3.10 18.96 3.85
N THR A 38 -3.20 20.20 3.39
CA THR A 38 -3.83 20.55 2.10
C THR A 38 -2.83 20.85 0.98
N ALA A 39 -1.54 20.92 1.31
CA ALA A 39 -0.47 21.19 0.35
C ALA A 39 0.42 19.94 0.22
N PRO A 40 0.76 19.53 -1.01
CA PRO A 40 1.69 18.44 -1.21
C PRO A 40 3.11 18.85 -0.79
N VAL A 41 3.86 17.90 -0.23
CA VAL A 41 5.29 18.07 0.06
C VAL A 41 6.11 18.07 -1.24
N SER A 42 7.32 18.61 -1.16
CA SER A 42 8.23 18.54 -2.29
C SER A 42 8.70 17.09 -2.50
N GLU A 43 9.00 16.73 -3.75
CA GLU A 43 9.59 15.43 -4.05
C GLU A 43 10.95 15.24 -3.36
N ALA A 44 11.71 16.32 -3.16
CA ALA A 44 12.97 16.27 -2.43
C ALA A 44 12.77 15.89 -0.96
N ASP A 45 11.75 16.41 -0.29
CA ASP A 45 11.41 16.06 1.09
C ASP A 45 10.93 14.60 1.17
N ALA A 46 10.09 14.18 0.23
CA ALA A 46 9.61 12.80 0.17
C ALA A 46 10.76 11.80 -0.09
N LEU A 47 11.70 12.16 -0.97
CA LEU A 47 12.90 11.36 -1.23
C LEU A 47 13.79 11.27 0.02
N ALA A 48 13.95 12.37 0.76
CA ALA A 48 14.70 12.37 2.01
C ALA A 48 14.05 11.47 3.07
N ALA A 49 12.73 11.53 3.21
CA ALA A 49 11.97 10.66 4.11
C ALA A 49 12.12 9.17 3.72
N ALA A 50 11.96 8.86 2.43
CA ALA A 50 12.15 7.50 1.91
C ALA A 50 13.58 7.00 2.12
N SER A 51 14.59 7.84 1.89
CA SER A 51 16.01 7.50 2.11
C SER A 51 16.26 7.12 3.57
N GLY A 52 15.70 7.90 4.50
CA GLY A 52 15.82 7.65 5.94
C GLY A 52 15.12 6.37 6.38
N ALA A 53 13.92 6.07 5.85
CA ALA A 53 13.18 4.87 6.22
C ALA A 53 13.77 3.58 5.63
N LEU A 54 14.39 3.66 4.45
CA LEU A 54 15.03 2.51 3.82
C LEU A 54 16.49 2.32 4.25
N ASP A 55 17.11 3.30 4.90
CA ASP A 55 18.56 3.35 5.11
C ASP A 55 19.36 3.22 3.78
N TYR A 56 18.82 3.81 2.72
CA TYR A 56 19.44 3.83 1.39
C TYR A 56 19.62 5.26 0.89
N PRO A 57 20.85 5.65 0.50
CA PRO A 57 21.05 6.95 -0.12
C PRO A 57 20.46 6.95 -1.53
N ASN A 58 19.46 7.80 -1.75
CA ASN A 58 18.82 8.05 -3.06
C ASN A 58 18.05 6.85 -3.64
N PRO A 59 16.97 6.38 -2.98
CA PRO A 59 16.09 5.40 -3.58
C PRO A 59 15.47 5.95 -4.88
N ALA A 60 15.30 5.09 -5.88
CA ALA A 60 14.74 5.47 -7.15
C ALA A 60 13.22 5.66 -7.04
N ARG A 61 12.70 6.74 -7.60
CA ARG A 61 11.25 6.94 -7.69
C ARG A 61 10.63 5.92 -8.63
N ILE A 62 9.57 5.26 -8.17
CA ILE A 62 8.74 4.34 -8.94
C ILE A 62 7.54 5.13 -9.46
N ALA A 63 7.20 4.96 -10.74
CA ALA A 63 6.04 5.60 -11.38
C ALA A 63 6.00 7.13 -11.13
N PRO A 64 6.85 7.92 -11.82
CA PRO A 64 7.13 9.34 -11.51
C PRO A 64 5.97 10.31 -11.79
N GLU A 65 4.79 9.80 -12.10
CA GLU A 65 3.59 10.58 -12.36
C GLU A 65 3.17 11.33 -11.08
N VAL A 66 2.48 12.48 -11.24
CA VAL A 66 1.98 13.25 -10.09
C VAL A 66 0.89 12.41 -9.43
N ALA A 67 1.16 11.95 -8.21
CA ALA A 67 0.34 10.99 -7.50
C ALA A 67 0.16 11.43 -6.05
N SER A 68 -0.97 11.06 -5.45
CA SER A 68 -1.21 11.21 -4.02
C SER A 68 -0.25 10.38 -3.16
N LEU A 69 0.35 9.33 -3.73
CA LEU A 69 1.36 8.50 -3.11
C LEU A 69 2.66 8.52 -3.92
N LEU A 70 3.76 8.86 -3.26
CA LEU A 70 5.10 8.85 -3.82
C LEU A 70 5.81 7.55 -3.43
N LEU A 71 6.17 6.74 -4.43
CA LEU A 71 6.77 5.44 -4.22
C LEU A 71 8.25 5.48 -4.57
N PHE A 72 9.06 4.87 -3.71
CA PHE A 72 10.50 4.79 -3.87
C PHE A 72 10.96 3.36 -3.65
N SER A 73 11.84 2.87 -4.52
CA SER A 73 12.52 1.58 -4.35
C SER A 73 14.02 1.80 -4.21
N ALA A 74 14.63 1.07 -3.29
CA ALA A 74 16.07 0.94 -3.22
C ALA A 74 16.50 -0.49 -3.53
N ARG A 75 17.65 -0.63 -4.19
CA ARG A 75 18.31 -1.92 -4.37
C ARG A 75 19.83 -1.75 -4.35
N GLY A 76 20.48 -2.41 -3.41
CA GLY A 76 21.93 -2.52 -3.27
C GLY A 76 22.36 -3.98 -3.22
N GLY A 77 22.58 -4.58 -4.38
CA GLY A 77 22.95 -5.99 -4.51
C GLY A 77 21.85 -6.92 -4.01
N ASP A 78 22.10 -7.51 -2.84
CA ASP A 78 21.28 -8.52 -2.19
C ASP A 78 20.18 -7.94 -1.30
N PHE A 79 20.22 -6.63 -1.05
CA PHE A 79 19.33 -5.93 -0.13
C PHE A 79 18.64 -4.76 -0.81
N GLY A 80 17.51 -4.35 -0.28
CA GLY A 80 16.75 -3.20 -0.76
C GLY A 80 15.40 -3.13 -0.08
N GLY A 81 14.47 -2.41 -0.70
CA GLY A 81 13.16 -2.21 -0.10
C GLY A 81 12.33 -1.19 -0.84
N VAL A 82 11.15 -0.93 -0.31
CA VAL A 82 10.20 0.04 -0.86
C VAL A 82 9.65 0.91 0.24
N ALA A 83 9.59 2.20 -0.04
CA ALA A 83 8.92 3.18 0.77
C ALA A 83 7.76 3.81 -0.02
N VAL A 84 6.62 3.95 0.65
CA VAL A 84 5.46 4.71 0.21
C VAL A 84 5.36 5.92 1.11
N VAL A 85 5.43 7.10 0.50
CA VAL A 85 5.36 8.40 1.18
C VAL A 85 4.07 9.08 0.75
N GLY A 86 3.28 9.54 1.73
CA GLY A 86 2.07 10.32 1.43
C GLY A 86 2.46 11.67 0.84
N ALA A 87 1.93 12.01 -0.34
CA ALA A 87 2.27 13.28 -0.99
C ALA A 87 1.83 14.50 -0.17
N PHE A 88 0.79 14.37 0.65
CA PHE A 88 0.27 15.46 1.48
C PHE A 88 0.83 15.47 2.91
N THR A 89 1.31 14.32 3.40
CA THR A 89 1.88 14.22 4.76
C THR A 89 3.39 14.38 4.77
N GLY A 90 4.07 14.03 3.68
CA GLY A 90 5.52 13.86 3.62
C GLY A 90 6.08 12.79 4.55
N SER A 91 5.20 12.05 5.22
CA SER A 91 5.57 11.00 6.15
C SER A 91 5.63 9.67 5.41
N VAL A 92 6.56 8.82 5.85
CA VAL A 92 6.67 7.45 5.35
C VAL A 92 5.50 6.67 5.93
N PHE A 93 4.56 6.35 5.06
CA PHE A 93 3.36 5.61 5.42
C PHE A 93 3.66 4.11 5.56
N LEU A 94 4.46 3.59 4.63
CA LEU A 94 4.88 2.20 4.62
C LEU A 94 6.31 2.12 4.14
N ALA A 95 7.17 1.41 4.86
CA ALA A 95 8.47 1.01 4.38
C ALA A 95 8.73 -0.45 4.76
N PHE A 96 9.22 -1.24 3.82
CA PHE A 96 9.60 -2.63 4.08
C PHE A 96 10.88 -3.00 3.31
N ASP A 97 11.67 -3.85 3.95
CA ASP A 97 12.95 -4.30 3.44
C ASP A 97 12.82 -5.66 2.76
N ILE A 98 13.64 -5.89 1.74
CA ILE A 98 13.72 -7.14 1.00
C ILE A 98 15.18 -7.60 0.96
N VAL A 99 15.40 -8.84 1.35
CA VAL A 99 16.65 -9.58 1.20
C VAL A 99 16.46 -10.61 0.09
N TRP A 100 17.23 -10.48 -0.98
CA TRP A 100 17.18 -11.33 -2.18
C TRP A 100 18.21 -12.47 -2.19
N THR A 101 19.01 -12.64 -1.13
CA THR A 101 19.92 -13.80 -1.00
C THR A 101 19.63 -14.65 0.23
N GLY A 102 20.23 -15.85 0.26
CA GLY A 102 19.97 -16.85 1.29
C GLY A 102 18.54 -17.40 1.22
N ASN A 103 17.81 -17.34 2.34
CA ASN A 103 16.44 -17.84 2.41
C ASN A 103 15.40 -16.88 1.81
N GLY A 104 15.81 -15.66 1.46
CA GLY A 104 14.91 -14.62 0.97
C GLY A 104 13.97 -14.15 2.09
N GLN A 105 14.01 -12.87 2.44
CA GLN A 105 13.18 -12.37 3.53
C GLN A 105 12.61 -11.01 3.19
N VAL A 106 11.31 -10.82 3.45
CA VAL A 106 10.68 -9.51 3.46
C VAL A 106 10.39 -9.15 4.91
N THR A 107 10.87 -7.99 5.33
CA THR A 107 10.60 -7.46 6.68
C THR A 107 9.63 -6.30 6.55
N TYR A 108 8.38 -6.59 6.89
CA TYR A 108 7.33 -5.58 6.98
C TYR A 108 7.48 -4.76 8.29
N PRO A 109 6.95 -3.54 8.34
CA PRO A 109 7.00 -2.75 9.56
C PRO A 109 6.17 -3.43 10.67
N ALA A 110 6.57 -3.26 11.93
CA ALA A 110 5.92 -3.96 13.05
C ALA A 110 4.50 -3.45 13.39
N ALA A 111 4.05 -2.36 12.76
CA ALA A 111 2.88 -1.58 13.19
C ALA A 111 1.54 -1.98 12.54
N TRP A 112 1.42 -3.17 11.95
CA TRP A 112 0.14 -3.61 11.36
C TRP A 112 -0.92 -3.86 12.43
N ARG A 113 -2.11 -3.31 12.21
CA ARG A 113 -3.34 -3.64 12.96
C ARG A 113 -3.86 -5.00 12.51
N SER A 114 -4.66 -5.63 13.38
CA SER A 114 -5.20 -6.96 13.13
C SER A 114 -6.19 -6.95 11.97
N ALA A 115 -6.11 -7.95 11.08
CA ALA A 115 -7.09 -8.14 10.01
C ALA A 115 -8.52 -8.35 10.54
N GLU A 116 -8.69 -8.83 11.78
CA GLU A 116 -10.00 -9.03 12.41
C GLU A 116 -10.78 -7.72 12.57
N GLU A 117 -10.09 -6.59 12.74
CA GLU A 117 -10.71 -5.27 12.90
C GLU A 117 -11.34 -4.74 11.60
N LEU A 118 -10.95 -5.27 10.44
CA LEU A 118 -11.58 -4.95 9.16
C LEU A 118 -12.92 -5.68 8.96
N GLY A 119 -13.22 -6.68 9.78
CA GLY A 119 -14.34 -7.59 9.54
C GLY A 119 -14.17 -8.40 8.25
N GLY A 120 -15.04 -9.38 8.05
CA GLY A 120 -15.01 -10.23 6.86
C GLY A 120 -16.40 -10.69 6.45
N GLY A 121 -16.50 -11.20 5.22
CA GLY A 121 -17.76 -11.68 4.65
C GLY A 121 -18.74 -10.56 4.32
N CYS A 122 -18.25 -9.33 4.14
CA CYS A 122 -19.05 -8.24 3.62
C CYS A 122 -19.36 -8.53 2.15
N ALA A 123 -20.59 -8.20 1.72
CA ALA A 123 -20.88 -8.17 0.30
C ALA A 123 -19.90 -7.18 -0.36
N PRO A 124 -19.27 -7.53 -1.51
CA PRO A 124 -18.35 -6.63 -2.18
C PRO A 124 -19.05 -5.28 -2.39
N GLY A 125 -18.57 -4.25 -1.71
CA GLY A 125 -19.12 -2.90 -1.86
C GLY A 125 -18.83 -2.37 -3.26
N THR A 126 -19.71 -1.52 -3.79
CA THR A 126 -19.44 -0.75 -5.01
C THR A 126 -18.59 0.46 -4.63
N LEU A 127 -17.30 0.23 -4.35
CA LEU A 127 -16.34 1.32 -4.22
C LEU A 127 -15.70 1.55 -5.59
N GLU A 128 -15.90 2.74 -6.16
CA GLU A 128 -15.20 3.16 -7.36
C GLU A 128 -13.71 3.26 -7.05
N LEU A 129 -12.91 2.49 -7.79
CA LEU A 129 -11.47 2.54 -7.71
C LEU A 129 -11.02 3.72 -8.57
N GLY A 130 -10.35 4.70 -7.96
CA GLY A 130 -9.63 5.72 -8.70
C GLY A 130 -8.50 5.11 -9.55
N ASP A 131 -7.46 5.89 -9.84
CA ASP A 131 -6.39 5.40 -10.70
C ASP A 131 -5.66 4.20 -10.08
N VAL A 132 -5.61 3.07 -10.80
CA VAL A 132 -4.97 1.84 -10.32
C VAL A 132 -3.55 1.73 -10.86
N ARG A 133 -2.55 1.94 -9.99
CA ARG A 133 -1.14 1.72 -10.29
C ARG A 133 -0.68 0.33 -9.89
N ARG A 134 0.04 -0.33 -10.79
CA ARG A 134 0.65 -1.65 -10.57
C ARG A 134 2.14 -1.48 -10.34
N VAL A 135 2.65 -2.08 -9.28
CA VAL A 135 4.06 -1.95 -8.89
C VAL A 135 4.66 -3.34 -8.70
N PRO A 136 5.38 -3.86 -9.72
CA PRO A 136 6.15 -5.09 -9.54
C PRO A 136 7.42 -4.79 -8.75
N LEU A 137 7.61 -5.49 -7.64
CA LEU A 137 8.89 -5.49 -6.92
C LEU A 137 9.77 -6.69 -7.26
N ASP A 138 9.25 -7.58 -8.11
CA ASP A 138 9.99 -8.75 -8.55
C ASP A 138 10.90 -8.45 -9.74
N LEU A 139 12.10 -9.04 -9.69
CA LEU A 139 13.27 -8.76 -10.50
C LEU A 139 13.26 -9.51 -11.84
N GLY A 140 12.15 -9.47 -12.56
CA GLY A 140 12.13 -9.91 -13.97
C GLY A 140 11.00 -10.84 -14.38
N VAL A 141 10.11 -11.26 -13.47
CA VAL A 141 8.87 -11.99 -13.84
C VAL A 141 7.72 -11.07 -14.22
N GLY A 142 7.90 -9.75 -14.08
CA GLY A 142 6.87 -8.78 -14.40
C GLY A 142 5.79 -8.72 -13.32
N PHE A 143 4.65 -8.16 -13.70
CA PHE A 143 3.51 -7.96 -12.81
C PHE A 143 2.37 -8.89 -13.24
N PHE A 144 1.79 -9.64 -12.30
CA PHE A 144 0.69 -10.57 -12.58
C PHE A 144 -0.66 -9.83 -12.61
N GLU A 145 -0.94 -9.18 -13.74
CA GLU A 145 -2.15 -8.36 -13.96
C GLU A 145 -3.45 -9.13 -13.70
N GLU A 146 -3.49 -10.41 -14.03
CA GLU A 146 -4.65 -11.28 -13.87
C GLU A 146 -5.03 -11.53 -12.40
N HIS A 147 -4.11 -11.26 -11.47
CA HIS A 147 -4.33 -11.41 -10.02
C HIS A 147 -4.94 -10.15 -9.38
N VAL A 148 -4.78 -8.98 -10.01
CA VAL A 148 -5.28 -7.70 -9.45
C VAL A 148 -6.77 -7.73 -9.10
N PRO A 149 -7.68 -8.25 -9.95
CA PRO A 149 -9.10 -8.31 -9.60
C PRO A 149 -9.37 -9.18 -8.37
N VAL A 150 -8.62 -10.27 -8.17
CA VAL A 150 -8.78 -11.18 -7.02
C VAL A 150 -8.26 -10.53 -5.74
N VAL A 151 -7.10 -9.88 -5.82
CA VAL A 151 -6.50 -9.10 -4.73
C VAL A 151 -7.46 -8.01 -4.26
N LEU A 152 -7.98 -7.21 -5.19
CA LEU A 152 -8.91 -6.12 -4.88
C LEU A 152 -10.27 -6.66 -4.38
N ALA A 153 -10.80 -7.73 -4.97
CA ALA A 153 -12.02 -8.36 -4.46
C ALA A 153 -11.86 -8.86 -3.01
N THR A 154 -10.68 -9.38 -2.66
CA THR A 154 -10.38 -9.81 -1.29
C THR A 154 -10.39 -8.61 -0.34
N VAL A 155 -9.72 -7.51 -0.72
CA VAL A 155 -9.73 -6.26 0.06
C VAL A 155 -11.16 -5.73 0.25
N PHE A 156 -11.98 -5.71 -0.79
CA PHE A 156 -13.35 -5.18 -0.73
C PHE A 156 -14.40 -6.15 -0.21
N SER A 157 -14.00 -7.38 0.13
CA SER A 157 -14.83 -8.33 0.90
C SER A 157 -14.80 -8.05 2.41
N THR A 158 -14.04 -7.03 2.83
CA THR A 158 -13.99 -6.52 4.21
C THR A 158 -14.93 -5.33 4.41
N ALA A 159 -15.06 -4.83 5.63
CA ALA A 159 -15.84 -3.63 5.93
C ALA A 159 -15.19 -2.33 5.41
N LEU A 160 -13.98 -2.39 4.81
CA LEU A 160 -13.28 -1.22 4.29
C LEU A 160 -14.13 -0.40 3.33
N ALA A 161 -14.75 -1.03 2.34
CA ALA A 161 -15.55 -0.31 1.35
C ALA A 161 -16.71 0.45 2.01
N SER A 162 -17.41 -0.21 2.93
CA SER A 162 -18.49 0.40 3.71
C SER A 162 -17.97 1.53 4.60
N ALA A 163 -16.80 1.38 5.22
CA ALA A 163 -16.18 2.40 6.06
C ALA A 163 -15.78 3.64 5.25
N VAL A 164 -15.22 3.46 4.05
CA VAL A 164 -14.88 4.56 3.13
C VAL A 164 -16.13 5.33 2.72
N THR A 165 -17.17 4.63 2.29
CA THR A 165 -18.45 5.28 1.90
C THR A 165 -19.13 5.95 3.09
N ALA A 166 -19.20 5.30 4.25
CA ALA A 166 -19.82 5.86 5.45
C ALA A 166 -19.05 7.07 6.00
N GLY A 167 -17.74 7.10 5.81
CA GLY A 167 -16.88 8.24 6.14
C GLY A 167 -16.97 9.40 5.14
N GLY A 168 -17.74 9.27 4.05
CA GLY A 168 -17.85 10.31 3.03
C GLY A 168 -16.56 10.50 2.22
N MET A 169 -15.73 9.46 2.11
CA MET A 169 -14.47 9.48 1.39
C MET A 169 -14.62 8.79 0.03
N ARG A 170 -13.77 9.15 -0.94
CA ARG A 170 -13.58 8.46 -2.22
C ARG A 170 -12.15 7.96 -2.34
N VAL A 171 -11.93 6.96 -3.19
CA VAL A 171 -10.58 6.51 -3.55
C VAL A 171 -10.09 7.36 -4.72
N ASP A 172 -9.05 8.15 -4.50
CA ASP A 172 -8.39 8.89 -5.59
C ASP A 172 -7.43 7.98 -6.36
N GLU A 173 -6.74 7.09 -5.62
CA GLU A 173 -5.67 6.28 -6.16
C GLU A 173 -5.58 4.94 -5.42
N THR A 174 -5.33 3.87 -6.18
CA THR A 174 -5.06 2.52 -5.68
C THR A 174 -3.70 2.07 -6.19
N VAL A 175 -2.79 1.72 -5.29
CA VAL A 175 -1.49 1.14 -5.63
C VAL A 175 -1.48 -0.32 -5.21
N VAL A 176 -1.27 -1.22 -6.18
CA VAL A 176 -1.14 -2.65 -5.95
C VAL A 176 0.32 -3.03 -6.09
N ILE A 177 0.94 -3.43 -4.99
CA ILE A 177 2.34 -3.80 -4.91
C ILE A 177 2.43 -5.33 -4.82
N GLN A 178 3.08 -5.92 -5.82
CA GLN A 178 3.38 -7.35 -5.85
C GLN A 178 4.71 -7.60 -5.12
N VAL A 179 4.67 -8.38 -4.04
CA VAL A 179 5.83 -8.68 -3.21
C VAL A 179 6.14 -10.19 -3.29
N PRO A 180 7.36 -10.60 -3.69
CA PRO A 180 7.72 -12.01 -3.72
C PRO A 180 7.72 -12.59 -2.30
N ARG A 181 7.05 -13.73 -2.08
CA ARG A 181 7.04 -14.39 -0.77
C ARG A 181 8.40 -15.00 -0.44
N TYR A 182 9.04 -15.55 -1.47
CA TYR A 182 10.33 -16.23 -1.37
C TYR A 182 11.29 -15.71 -2.45
N PRO A 183 11.92 -14.55 -2.23
CA PRO A 183 12.78 -13.88 -3.21
C PRO A 183 13.88 -14.77 -3.82
N THR A 184 14.29 -15.85 -3.15
CA THR A 184 15.41 -16.72 -3.55
C THR A 184 15.01 -18.10 -4.04
N SER A 185 13.74 -18.49 -3.91
CA SER A 185 13.34 -19.90 -4.10
C SER A 185 13.27 -20.35 -5.56
N GLY A 186 13.32 -19.42 -6.52
CA GLY A 186 13.02 -19.68 -7.94
C GLY A 186 11.54 -20.00 -8.20
N ASP A 187 10.74 -20.19 -7.15
CA ASP A 187 9.28 -20.22 -7.23
C ASP A 187 8.78 -18.77 -7.22
N THR A 188 8.54 -18.28 -8.43
CA THR A 188 7.99 -16.94 -8.69
C THR A 188 6.47 -16.99 -8.83
N SER A 189 5.80 -18.00 -8.26
CA SER A 189 4.33 -18.08 -8.27
C SER A 189 3.73 -17.60 -6.95
N ALA A 190 4.46 -17.73 -5.84
CA ALA A 190 3.99 -17.35 -4.52
C ALA A 190 4.28 -15.88 -4.20
N HIS A 191 3.21 -15.08 -4.08
CA HIS A 191 3.30 -13.66 -3.74
C HIS A 191 2.53 -13.31 -2.48
N GLN A 192 2.97 -12.23 -1.87
CA GLN A 192 2.14 -11.42 -1.00
C GLN A 192 1.85 -10.11 -1.73
N TRP A 193 0.75 -9.48 -1.34
CA TRP A 193 0.30 -8.27 -1.98
C TRP A 193 0.08 -7.19 -0.94
N VAL A 194 0.47 -5.97 -1.29
CA VAL A 194 0.10 -4.78 -0.51
C VAL A 194 -0.74 -3.89 -1.39
N VAL A 195 -1.95 -3.59 -0.95
CA VAL A 195 -2.85 -2.63 -1.60
C VAL A 195 -2.84 -1.36 -0.78
N VAL A 196 -2.46 -0.24 -1.40
CA VAL A 196 -2.48 1.09 -0.78
C VAL A 196 -3.56 1.93 -1.43
N LEU A 197 -4.47 2.48 -0.65
CA LEU A 197 -5.53 3.38 -1.09
C LEU A 197 -5.21 4.78 -0.60
N SER A 198 -5.20 5.75 -1.50
CA SER A 198 -5.27 7.17 -1.15
C SER A 198 -6.72 7.63 -1.24
N LEU A 199 -7.16 8.31 -0.19
CA LEU A 199 -8.54 8.73 0.00
C LEU A 199 -8.61 10.24 0.20
N SER A 200 -9.66 10.85 -0.32
CA SER A 200 -10.06 12.24 -0.04
C SER A 200 -11.58 12.33 0.13
N PRO A 201 -12.11 13.44 0.69
CA PRO A 201 -13.55 13.66 0.75
C PRO A 201 -14.22 13.51 -0.62
N ALA A 202 -15.34 12.80 -0.66
CA ALA A 202 -16.18 12.74 -1.83
C ALA A 202 -16.77 14.13 -2.13
N PRO A 203 -16.93 14.51 -3.42
CA PRO A 203 -17.60 15.75 -3.77
C PRO A 203 -19.07 15.69 -3.31
N GLU A 204 -19.57 16.81 -2.77
CA GLU A 204 -20.99 16.98 -2.38
C GLU A 204 -21.95 16.88 -3.57
#